data_AF-R9I8L9-F1
#
_entry.id   AF-R9I8L9-F1
#
_cell.length_a   1.000
_cell.length_b   1.000
_cell.length_c   1.000
_cell.angle_alpha   90.00
_cell.angle_beta   90.00
_cell.angle_gamma   90.00
#
_symmetry.space_group_name_H-M   'P 1'
#
loop_
_entity.id
_entity.type
_entity.pdbx_description
1 polymer ?
#
loop_
_entity_poly.entity_id
_entity_poly.type
_entity_poly.pdbx_seq_one_letter_code
_entity_poly.pdbx_strand_id
1 'polypeptide(L)'
;MLIPFLNLLIQTMNSKLHLRLILLCLLVYCMIGTIPKITLGVNYVSWFVLLYFIASYIRLYGFPIKISNRNWGWLTLLSILISMASVVFMAWLSTAFVNKNIPVFWFVADSNHIMALVTALCSFMFFKDLKIGYSKLINMIGASTFGVLLIHANSDTMRQWLWQDILNNVCQYGTNTMVLHAIYSVLMVYVVCTVIDYLRMKYLEKWYMKL
;
A
#
# COMPACT_ATOMS: atom_id res chain seq x y z
N MET A 1 11.69 -12.20 -10.32
CA MET A 1 12.77 -12.07 -11.32
C MET A 1 13.85 -11.06 -10.93
N LEU A 2 13.51 -9.85 -10.42
CA LEU A 2 14.54 -8.85 -10.04
C LEU A 2 15.19 -9.07 -8.67
N ILE A 3 14.55 -9.82 -7.76
CA ILE A 3 14.97 -9.97 -6.36
C ILE A 3 16.44 -10.42 -6.19
N PRO A 4 16.96 -11.41 -6.95
CA PRO A 4 18.37 -11.82 -6.82
C PRO A 4 19.35 -10.68 -7.13
N PHE A 5 19.07 -9.88 -8.16
CA PHE A 5 19.91 -8.73 -8.54
C PHE A 5 19.84 -7.62 -7.50
N LEU A 6 18.66 -7.34 -6.97
CA LEU A 6 18.49 -6.35 -5.90
C LEU A 6 19.27 -6.76 -4.65
N ASN A 7 19.26 -8.04 -4.29
CA ASN A 7 20.02 -8.55 -3.15
C ASN A 7 21.52 -8.41 -3.33
N LEU A 8 22.04 -8.74 -4.52
CA LEU A 8 23.45 -8.56 -4.84
C LEU A 8 23.87 -7.08 -4.71
N LEU A 9 23.06 -6.16 -5.23
CA LEU A 9 23.27 -4.72 -5.09
C LEU A 9 23.26 -4.30 -3.61
N ILE A 10 22.28 -4.73 -2.83
CA ILE A 10 22.17 -4.38 -1.40
C ILE A 10 23.38 -4.88 -0.60
N GLN A 11 23.85 -6.10 -0.86
CA GLN A 11 24.98 -6.69 -0.15
C GLN A 11 26.30 -5.95 -0.40
N THR A 12 26.43 -5.30 -1.56
CA THR A 12 27.64 -4.55 -1.93
C THR A 12 27.62 -3.09 -1.46
N MET A 13 26.45 -2.54 -1.14
CA MET A 13 26.33 -1.16 -0.68
C MET A 13 26.71 -0.99 0.79
N ASN A 14 27.32 0.15 1.12
CA ASN A 14 27.42 0.61 2.50
C ASN A 14 26.16 1.40 2.92
N SER A 15 25.99 1.65 4.21
CA SER A 15 24.79 2.32 4.75
C SER A 15 24.56 3.71 4.16
N LYS A 16 25.63 4.50 3.93
CA LYS A 16 25.51 5.85 3.36
C LYS A 16 25.06 5.81 1.90
N LEU A 17 25.61 4.90 1.10
CA LEU A 17 25.28 4.73 -0.32
C LEU A 17 23.85 4.23 -0.48
N HIS A 18 23.44 3.25 0.34
CA HIS A 18 22.07 2.74 0.32
C HIS A 18 21.06 3.86 0.67
N LEU A 19 21.34 4.68 1.69
CA LEU A 19 20.48 5.82 2.03
C LEU A 19 20.40 6.85 0.89
N ARG A 20 21.54 7.17 0.26
CA ARG A 20 21.58 8.08 -0.90
C ARG A 20 20.78 7.54 -2.08
N LEU A 21 20.83 6.23 -2.33
CA LEU A 21 20.02 5.58 -3.36
C LEU A 21 18.52 5.73 -3.08
N ILE A 22 18.09 5.48 -1.84
CA ILE A 22 16.69 5.65 -1.43
C ILE A 22 16.25 7.11 -1.63
N LEU A 23 17.05 8.07 -1.18
CA LEU A 23 16.75 9.50 -1.33
C LEU A 23 16.69 9.92 -2.80
N LEU A 24 17.60 9.41 -3.62
CA LEU A 24 17.60 9.66 -5.07
C LEU A 24 16.32 9.10 -5.71
N CYS A 25 15.95 7.87 -5.40
CA CYS A 25 14.72 7.26 -5.91
C CYS A 25 13.49 8.06 -5.48
N LEU A 26 13.39 8.43 -4.20
CA LEU A 26 12.30 9.27 -3.69
C LEU A 26 12.24 10.63 -4.39
N LEU A 27 13.39 11.28 -4.59
CA LEU A 27 13.47 12.54 -5.33
C LEU A 27 12.97 12.36 -6.76
N VAL A 28 13.41 11.31 -7.45
CA VAL A 28 12.96 10.99 -8.81
C VAL A 28 11.44 10.80 -8.85
N TYR A 29 10.85 10.02 -7.92
CA TYR A 29 9.40 9.85 -7.85
C TYR A 29 8.65 11.15 -7.52
N CYS A 30 9.15 11.95 -6.57
CA CYS A 30 8.55 13.24 -6.22
C CYS A 30 8.61 14.23 -7.39
N MET A 31 9.76 14.35 -8.06
CA MET A 31 9.96 15.28 -9.18
C MET A 31 9.15 14.86 -10.41
N ILE A 32 9.16 13.57 -10.75
CA ILE A 32 8.38 13.03 -11.86
C ILE A 32 6.88 13.21 -11.61
N GLY A 33 6.40 12.90 -10.39
CA GLY A 33 4.99 13.07 -10.03
C GLY A 33 4.50 14.52 -10.00
N THR A 34 5.43 15.49 -9.99
CA THR A 34 5.10 16.93 -9.98
C THR A 34 4.97 17.51 -11.40
N ILE A 35 5.48 16.84 -12.44
CA ILE A 35 5.42 17.35 -13.82
C ILE A 35 4.06 16.97 -14.45
N PRO A 36 3.13 17.92 -14.65
CA PRO A 36 1.73 17.61 -15.00
C PRO A 36 1.54 16.93 -16.37
N LYS A 37 2.57 16.96 -17.23
CA LYS A 37 2.56 16.38 -18.58
C LYS A 37 3.24 15.02 -18.67
N ILE A 38 3.89 14.57 -17.61
CA ILE A 38 4.55 13.28 -17.54
C ILE A 38 3.69 12.38 -16.64
N THR A 39 2.61 11.86 -17.22
CA THR A 39 1.88 10.73 -16.64
C THR A 39 2.70 9.47 -16.92
N LEU A 40 3.87 9.34 -16.30
CA LEU A 40 4.44 8.01 -16.14
C LEU A 40 3.42 7.28 -15.26
N GLY A 41 2.61 6.41 -15.86
CA GLY A 41 1.86 5.42 -15.10
C GLY A 41 2.89 4.75 -14.21
N VAL A 42 2.84 5.06 -12.92
CA VAL A 42 3.88 4.67 -11.97
C VAL A 42 3.97 3.17 -12.08
N ASN A 43 5.08 2.68 -12.62
CA ASN A 43 5.21 1.26 -12.81
C ASN A 43 5.27 0.65 -11.41
N TYR A 44 4.22 -0.07 -11.02
CA TYR A 44 4.13 -0.70 -9.70
C TYR A 44 5.41 -1.49 -9.38
N VAL A 45 6.03 -2.10 -10.39
CA VAL A 45 7.31 -2.81 -10.25
C VAL A 45 8.41 -1.89 -9.72
N SER A 46 8.62 -0.72 -10.32
CA SER A 46 9.69 0.19 -9.89
C SER A 46 9.38 0.80 -8.52
N TRP A 47 8.11 0.98 -8.17
CA TRP A 47 7.70 1.41 -6.83
C TRP A 47 8.00 0.32 -5.78
N PHE A 48 7.68 -0.94 -6.08
CA PHE A 48 8.03 -2.08 -5.21
C PHE A 48 9.54 -2.23 -5.03
N VAL A 49 10.35 -1.93 -6.05
CA VAL A 49 11.83 -1.89 -5.92
C VAL A 49 12.27 -0.83 -4.91
N LEU A 50 11.67 0.37 -4.93
CA LEU A 50 11.96 1.40 -3.94
C LEU A 50 11.56 0.96 -2.52
N LEU A 51 10.35 0.41 -2.36
CA LEU A 51 9.91 -0.14 -1.07
C LEU A 51 10.85 -1.25 -0.57
N TYR A 52 11.39 -2.07 -1.47
CA TYR A 52 12.37 -3.10 -1.15
C TYR A 52 13.69 -2.51 -0.62
N PHE A 53 14.19 -1.43 -1.22
CA PHE A 53 15.37 -0.72 -0.69
C PHE A 53 15.09 -0.12 0.70
N ILE A 54 13.94 0.52 0.90
CA ILE A 54 13.56 1.06 2.23
C ILE A 54 13.51 -0.05 3.28
N ALA A 55 12.80 -1.14 2.99
CA ALA A 55 12.65 -2.26 3.93
C ALA A 55 14.00 -2.95 4.23
N SER A 56 14.84 -3.15 3.20
CA SER A 56 16.16 -3.77 3.38
C SER A 56 17.13 -2.86 4.13
N TYR A 57 17.09 -1.54 3.93
CA TYR A 57 17.85 -0.58 4.72
C TYR A 57 17.50 -0.68 6.20
N ILE A 58 16.20 -0.66 6.53
CA ILE A 58 15.71 -0.76 7.91
C ILE A 58 16.15 -2.09 8.54
N ARG A 59 16.09 -3.19 7.79
CA ARG A 59 16.52 -4.51 8.26
C ARG A 59 18.03 -4.58 8.53
N LEU A 60 18.86 -4.00 7.67
CA LEU A 60 20.32 -4.14 7.74
C LEU A 60 20.98 -3.14 8.70
N TYR A 61 20.51 -1.89 8.73
CA TYR A 61 21.16 -0.82 9.48
C TYR A 61 20.30 -0.26 10.61
N GLY A 62 19.03 -0.68 10.70
CA GLY A 62 18.05 -0.05 11.57
C GLY A 62 17.52 1.27 11.00
N PHE A 63 16.48 1.78 11.64
CA PHE A 63 15.98 3.12 11.32
C PHE A 63 16.90 4.17 11.98
N PRO A 64 17.28 5.25 11.28
CA PRO A 64 18.28 6.21 11.78
C PRO A 64 17.81 6.92 13.06
N ILE A 65 16.50 6.99 13.31
CA ILE A 65 15.92 7.61 14.50
C ILE A 65 15.45 6.52 15.46
N LYS A 66 15.93 6.56 16.70
CA LYS A 66 15.43 5.66 17.75
C LYS A 66 14.08 6.16 18.24
N ILE A 67 13.02 5.45 17.86
CA ILE A 67 11.64 5.73 18.25
C ILE A 67 11.09 4.49 18.95
N SER A 68 10.42 4.68 20.09
CA SER A 68 9.79 3.57 20.82
C SER A 68 8.61 2.99 20.04
N ASN A 69 8.29 1.71 20.25
CA ASN A 69 7.18 1.08 19.54
C ASN A 69 5.83 1.81 19.78
N ARG A 70 5.58 2.26 21.02
CA ARG A 70 4.38 3.06 21.34
C ARG A 70 4.31 4.35 20.53
N ASN A 71 5.43 5.01 20.32
CA ASN A 71 5.48 6.24 19.52
C ASN A 71 5.24 5.95 18.04
N TRP A 72 5.70 4.82 17.51
CA TRP A 72 5.32 4.39 16.15
C TRP A 72 3.82 4.17 15.99
N GLY A 73 3.15 3.64 17.02
CA GLY A 73 1.69 3.53 17.05
C GLY A 73 1.01 4.91 16.98
N TRP A 74 1.47 5.88 17.77
CA TRP A 74 0.97 7.26 17.71
C TRP A 74 1.26 7.93 16.37
N LEU A 75 2.44 7.74 15.78
CA LEU A 75 2.78 8.25 14.45
C LEU A 75 1.91 7.64 13.35
N THR A 76 1.58 6.35 13.47
CA THR A 76 0.63 5.68 12.57
C THR A 76 -0.75 6.33 12.68
N LEU A 77 -1.27 6.52 13.88
CA LEU A 77 -2.55 7.19 14.08
C LEU A 77 -2.53 8.63 13.54
N LEU A 78 -1.47 9.38 13.84
CA LEU A 78 -1.31 10.76 13.39
C LEU A 78 -1.23 10.85 11.86
N SER A 79 -0.49 9.97 11.20
CA SER A 79 -0.38 9.95 9.73
C SER A 79 -1.72 9.61 9.06
N ILE A 80 -2.52 8.71 9.64
CA ILE A 80 -3.89 8.45 9.17
C ILE A 80 -4.77 9.70 9.32
N LEU A 81 -4.74 10.35 10.49
CA LEU A 81 -5.53 11.57 10.73
C LEU A 81 -5.13 12.71 9.80
N ILE A 82 -3.83 12.91 9.56
CA ILE A 82 -3.31 13.90 8.60
C ILE A 82 -3.77 13.54 7.18
N SER A 83 -3.74 12.27 6.79
CA SER A 83 -4.22 11.82 5.48
C SER A 83 -5.71 12.11 5.32
N MET A 84 -6.54 11.82 6.33
CA MET A 84 -7.98 12.15 6.33
C MET A 84 -8.20 13.67 6.25
N ALA A 85 -7.48 14.45 7.06
CA ALA A 85 -7.55 15.90 7.05
C ALA A 85 -7.15 16.49 5.69
N SER A 86 -6.16 15.89 5.01
CA SER A 86 -5.74 16.33 3.67
C SER A 86 -6.85 16.18 2.63
N VAL A 87 -7.63 15.08 2.70
CA VAL A 87 -8.77 14.85 1.81
C VAL A 87 -9.89 15.85 2.11
N VAL A 88 -10.22 16.09 3.39
CA VAL A 88 -11.24 17.07 3.79
C VAL A 88 -10.82 18.49 3.37
N PHE A 89 -9.56 18.85 3.57
CA PHE A 89 -9.02 20.14 3.15
C PHE A 89 -9.09 20.32 1.63
N MET A 90 -8.71 19.31 0.85
CA MET A 90 -8.79 19.36 -0.61
C MET A 90 -10.24 19.40 -1.12
N ALA A 91 -11.17 18.70 -0.44
CA ALA A 91 -12.59 18.79 -0.73
C ALA A 91 -13.13 20.20 -0.47
N TRP A 92 -12.80 20.79 0.69
CA TRP A 92 -13.17 22.18 1.01
C TRP A 92 -12.58 23.16 -0.01
N LEU A 93 -11.30 23.01 -0.35
CA LEU A 93 -10.63 23.85 -1.35
C LEU A 93 -11.30 23.76 -2.73
N SER A 94 -11.71 22.56 -3.13
CA SER A 94 -12.46 22.34 -4.37
C SER A 94 -13.82 23.04 -4.35
N THR A 95 -14.50 23.13 -3.21
CA THR A 95 -15.77 23.86 -3.07
C THR A 95 -15.58 25.38 -2.98
N ALA A 96 -14.51 25.84 -2.33
CA ALA A 96 -14.22 27.26 -2.15
C ALA A 96 -13.71 27.94 -3.44
N PHE A 97 -12.95 27.20 -4.27
CA PHE A 97 -12.46 27.66 -5.57
C PHE A 97 -13.30 27.06 -6.70
N VAL A 98 -14.54 27.54 -6.82
CA VAL A 98 -15.45 27.20 -7.93
C VAL A 98 -14.74 27.49 -9.26
N ASN A 99 -14.55 26.46 -10.10
CA ASN A 99 -13.91 26.42 -11.45
C ASN A 99 -12.57 25.69 -11.59
N LYS A 100 -12.03 25.03 -10.56
CA LYS A 100 -10.91 24.11 -10.77
C LYS A 100 -11.30 22.70 -10.36
N ASN A 101 -11.26 21.75 -11.30
CA ASN A 101 -11.33 20.31 -11.04
C ASN A 101 -10.11 19.87 -10.22
N ILE A 102 -10.09 20.25 -8.95
CA ILE A 102 -9.00 19.93 -8.04
C ILE A 102 -9.17 18.46 -7.62
N PRO A 103 -8.16 17.60 -7.86
CA PRO A 103 -8.23 16.21 -7.44
C PRO A 103 -8.28 16.11 -5.91
N VAL A 104 -9.45 15.81 -5.36
CA VAL A 104 -9.72 15.77 -3.91
C VAL A 104 -8.84 14.74 -3.17
N PHE A 105 -8.50 13.64 -3.85
CA PHE A 105 -7.70 12.55 -3.29
C PHE A 105 -6.20 12.67 -3.57
N TRP A 106 -5.71 13.79 -4.13
CA TRP A 106 -4.35 13.88 -4.69
C TRP A 106 -3.22 13.44 -3.75
N PHE A 107 -3.34 13.60 -2.43
CA PHE A 107 -2.29 13.18 -1.49
C PHE A 107 -2.36 11.70 -1.07
N VAL A 108 -3.45 11.00 -1.41
CA VAL A 108 -3.78 9.67 -0.87
C VAL A 108 -4.22 8.66 -1.95
N ALA A 109 -4.59 9.13 -3.15
CA ALA A 109 -5.25 8.33 -4.19
C ALA A 109 -4.45 7.10 -4.61
N ASP A 110 -3.14 7.25 -4.73
CA ASP A 110 -2.24 6.19 -5.16
C ASP A 110 -1.17 5.86 -4.11
N SER A 111 -0.66 4.62 -4.14
CA SER A 111 0.33 4.11 -3.18
C SER A 111 1.68 4.84 -3.21
N ASN A 112 1.96 5.58 -4.28
CA ASN A 112 3.20 6.32 -4.50
C ASN A 112 3.18 7.74 -3.90
N HIS A 113 2.06 8.20 -3.36
CA HIS A 113 2.01 9.49 -2.70
C HIS A 113 2.70 9.46 -1.34
N ILE A 114 3.27 10.60 -0.97
CA ILE A 114 4.09 10.72 0.24
C ILE A 114 3.32 10.36 1.51
N MET A 115 2.04 10.69 1.61
CA MET A 115 1.23 10.35 2.79
C MET A 115 0.94 8.85 2.87
N ALA A 116 0.72 8.18 1.73
CA ALA A 116 0.59 6.73 1.68
C ALA A 116 1.89 6.04 2.11
N LEU A 117 3.04 6.51 1.60
CA LEU A 117 4.36 5.99 2.00
C LEU A 117 4.65 6.20 3.48
N VAL A 118 4.38 7.40 4.02
CA VAL A 118 4.59 7.71 5.44
C VAL A 118 3.70 6.83 6.31
N THR A 119 2.42 6.71 5.98
CA THR A 119 1.48 5.86 6.72
C THR A 119 1.90 4.39 6.70
N ALA A 120 2.32 3.89 5.53
CA ALA A 120 2.82 2.52 5.37
C ALA A 120 4.11 2.29 6.19
N LEU A 121 5.06 3.22 6.14
CA LEU A 121 6.31 3.14 6.88
C LEU A 121 6.07 3.17 8.40
N CYS A 122 5.25 4.11 8.89
CA CYS A 122 4.90 4.19 10.31
C CYS A 122 4.20 2.92 10.79
N SER A 123 3.23 2.42 10.02
CA SER A 123 2.53 1.17 10.32
C SER A 123 3.48 -0.02 10.36
N PHE A 124 4.34 -0.16 9.34
CA PHE A 124 5.34 -1.22 9.28
C PHE A 124 6.28 -1.19 10.49
N MET A 125 6.76 0.00 10.86
CA MET A 125 7.64 0.18 12.01
C MET A 125 6.96 -0.10 13.35
N PHE A 126 5.65 0.12 13.46
CA PHE A 126 4.86 -0.30 14.63
C PHE A 126 4.73 -1.83 14.69
N PHE A 127 4.34 -2.47 13.58
CA PHE A 127 4.10 -3.91 13.58
C PHE A 127 5.37 -4.77 13.68
N LYS A 128 6.53 -4.30 13.18
CA LYS A 128 7.76 -5.09 13.18
C LYS A 128 8.27 -5.46 14.59
N ASP A 129 7.99 -4.63 15.59
CA ASP A 129 8.47 -4.81 16.98
C ASP A 129 7.37 -5.37 17.90
N LEU A 130 6.16 -5.64 17.37
CA LEU A 130 5.10 -6.27 18.14
C LEU A 130 5.41 -7.76 18.34
N LYS A 131 5.51 -8.14 19.61
CA LYS A 131 5.66 -9.55 20.02
C LYS A 131 4.28 -10.23 20.00
N ILE A 132 3.86 -10.66 18.81
CA ILE A 132 2.64 -11.46 18.64
C ILE A 132 3.03 -12.94 18.72
N GLY A 133 2.38 -13.70 19.59
CA GLY A 133 2.57 -15.15 19.67
C GLY A 133 2.09 -15.87 18.40
N TYR A 134 2.45 -17.14 18.25
CA TYR A 134 1.96 -17.95 17.13
C TYR A 134 0.43 -18.02 17.14
N SER A 135 -0.20 -17.60 16.04
CA SER A 135 -1.64 -17.76 15.82
C SER A 135 -1.86 -18.33 14.43
N LYS A 136 -2.51 -19.49 14.36
CA LYS A 136 -2.81 -20.18 13.10
C LYS A 136 -3.65 -19.32 12.17
N LEU A 137 -4.61 -18.56 12.70
CA LEU A 137 -5.49 -17.70 11.92
C LEU A 137 -4.72 -16.51 11.33
N ILE A 138 -3.92 -15.80 12.15
CA ILE A 138 -3.13 -14.65 11.69
C ILE A 138 -2.13 -15.09 10.63
N ASN A 139 -1.44 -16.22 10.83
CA ASN A 139 -0.48 -16.74 9.87
C ASN A 139 -1.15 -17.18 8.56
N MET A 140 -2.35 -17.76 8.63
CA MET A 140 -3.12 -18.14 7.44
C MET A 140 -3.56 -16.90 6.66
N ILE A 141 -4.18 -15.93 7.32
CA ILE A 141 -4.60 -14.68 6.67
C ILE A 141 -3.39 -13.95 6.10
N GLY A 142 -2.31 -13.86 6.87
CA GLY A 142 -1.04 -13.24 6.46
C GLY A 142 -0.47 -13.89 5.20
N ALA A 143 -0.45 -15.22 5.12
CA ALA A 143 -0.01 -15.95 3.93
C ALA A 143 -0.87 -15.62 2.69
N SER A 144 -2.16 -15.37 2.88
CA SER A 144 -3.09 -15.07 1.78
C SER A 144 -3.16 -13.60 1.37
N THR A 145 -2.55 -12.67 2.11
CA THR A 145 -2.61 -11.22 1.79
C THR A 145 -2.14 -10.88 0.37
N PHE A 146 -1.07 -11.52 -0.10
CA PHE A 146 -0.59 -11.32 -1.48
C PHE A 146 -1.53 -11.94 -2.52
N GLY A 147 -2.09 -13.12 -2.24
CA GLY A 147 -3.09 -13.75 -3.11
C GLY A 147 -4.35 -12.90 -3.25
N VAL A 148 -4.83 -12.32 -2.14
CA VAL A 148 -5.98 -11.40 -2.12
C VAL A 148 -5.74 -10.19 -3.01
N LEU A 149 -4.56 -9.55 -2.89
CA LEU A 149 -4.16 -8.43 -3.75
C LEU A 149 -4.20 -8.82 -5.23
N LEU A 150 -3.69 -10.01 -5.57
CA LEU A 150 -3.69 -10.50 -6.95
C LEU A 150 -5.10 -10.75 -7.47
N ILE A 151 -5.98 -11.31 -6.65
CA ILE A 151 -7.34 -11.66 -7.06
C ILE A 151 -8.18 -10.42 -7.35
N HIS A 152 -8.16 -9.39 -6.49
CA HIS A 152 -9.10 -8.27 -6.62
C HIS A 152 -8.57 -7.06 -7.41
N ALA A 153 -7.24 -6.95 -7.62
CA ALA A 153 -6.62 -5.73 -8.16
C ALA A 153 -5.58 -5.93 -9.27
N ASN A 154 -5.16 -7.16 -9.59
CA ASN A 154 -4.08 -7.36 -10.56
C ASN A 154 -4.44 -6.96 -11.99
N SER A 155 -5.72 -6.94 -12.35
CA SER A 155 -6.18 -6.62 -13.70
C SER A 155 -7.25 -5.52 -13.68
N ASP A 156 -7.22 -4.66 -14.70
CA ASP A 156 -8.27 -3.67 -14.94
C ASP A 156 -9.64 -4.31 -15.18
N THR A 157 -9.69 -5.44 -15.89
CA THR A 157 -10.94 -6.15 -16.14
C THR A 157 -11.56 -6.66 -14.84
N MET A 158 -10.73 -7.15 -13.92
CA MET A 158 -11.18 -7.56 -12.59
C MET A 158 -11.64 -6.35 -11.77
N ARG A 159 -10.90 -5.23 -11.82
CA ARG A 159 -11.30 -4.02 -11.10
C ARG A 159 -12.64 -3.48 -11.58
N GLN A 160 -12.84 -3.45 -12.90
CA GLN A 160 -14.09 -3.05 -13.54
C GLN A 160 -15.23 -3.98 -13.10
N TRP A 161 -15.05 -5.29 -13.29
CA TRP A 161 -16.08 -6.27 -12.98
C TRP A 161 -16.47 -6.27 -11.50
N LEU A 162 -15.49 -6.32 -10.59
CA LEU A 162 -15.77 -6.43 -9.16
C LEU A 162 -16.31 -5.13 -8.57
N TRP A 163 -15.61 -4.02 -8.80
CA TRP A 163 -15.90 -2.75 -8.09
C TRP A 163 -16.92 -1.87 -8.81
N GLN A 164 -17.02 -1.95 -10.14
CA GLN A 164 -17.99 -1.16 -10.91
C GLN A 164 -19.22 -1.97 -11.29
N ASP A 165 -19.07 -3.16 -11.86
CA ASP A 165 -20.22 -3.90 -12.38
C ASP A 165 -21.00 -4.63 -11.26
N ILE A 166 -20.30 -5.32 -10.34
CA ILE A 166 -20.92 -6.09 -9.25
C ILE A 166 -21.27 -5.22 -8.05
N LEU A 167 -20.29 -4.49 -7.49
CA LEU A 167 -20.50 -3.69 -6.28
C LEU A 167 -21.09 -2.31 -6.57
N ASN A 168 -21.06 -1.86 -7.83
CA ASN A 168 -21.58 -0.58 -8.29
C ASN A 168 -21.23 0.60 -7.38
N ASN A 169 -19.93 0.72 -7.07
CA ASN A 169 -19.42 1.75 -6.19
C ASN A 169 -19.69 3.17 -6.73
N VAL A 170 -19.73 3.31 -8.06
CA VAL A 170 -19.98 4.61 -8.72
C VAL A 170 -21.37 5.15 -8.35
N CYS A 171 -22.41 4.31 -8.41
CA CYS A 171 -23.76 4.73 -8.05
C CYS A 171 -23.98 4.95 -6.54
N GLN A 172 -23.09 4.45 -5.69
CA GLN A 172 -23.18 4.63 -4.24
C GLN A 172 -22.63 6.00 -3.78
N TYR A 173 -21.87 6.71 -4.63
CA TYR A 173 -21.40 8.05 -4.29
C TYR A 173 -22.55 9.02 -4.03
N GLY A 174 -22.47 9.77 -2.93
CA GLY A 174 -23.48 10.75 -2.55
C GLY A 174 -24.73 10.17 -1.87
N THR A 175 -24.84 8.86 -1.74
CA THR A 175 -25.93 8.22 -0.98
C THR A 175 -25.63 8.22 0.52
N ASN A 176 -26.68 8.20 1.36
CA ASN A 176 -26.53 8.08 2.81
C ASN A 176 -25.93 6.73 3.24
N THR A 177 -25.97 5.72 2.38
CA THR A 177 -25.44 4.37 2.60
C THR A 177 -24.00 4.20 2.14
N MET A 178 -23.40 5.20 1.48
CA MET A 178 -22.07 5.12 0.85
C MET A 178 -21.00 4.55 1.79
N VAL A 179 -20.92 5.07 3.02
CA VAL A 179 -19.88 4.66 3.99
C VAL A 179 -20.08 3.21 4.43
N LEU A 180 -21.32 2.81 4.72
CA LEU A 180 -21.65 1.44 5.12
C LEU A 180 -21.38 0.47 3.97
N HIS A 181 -21.78 0.83 2.75
CA HIS A 181 -21.50 0.05 1.54
C HIS A 181 -20.01 -0.12 1.31
N ALA A 182 -19.20 0.93 1.47
CA ALA A 182 -17.75 0.87 1.30
C ALA A 182 -17.10 -0.08 2.32
N ILE A 183 -17.45 0.04 3.61
CA ILE A 183 -16.91 -0.82 4.67
C ILE A 183 -17.31 -2.29 4.41
N TYR A 184 -18.59 -2.54 4.16
CA TYR A 184 -19.10 -3.88 3.90
C TYR A 184 -18.45 -4.51 2.67
N SER A 185 -18.36 -3.76 1.56
CA SER A 185 -17.77 -4.22 0.31
C SER A 185 -16.31 -4.63 0.48
N VAL A 186 -15.49 -3.82 1.14
CA VAL A 186 -14.07 -4.11 1.37
C VAL A 186 -13.90 -5.35 2.26
N LEU A 187 -14.67 -5.45 3.35
CA LEU A 187 -14.61 -6.62 4.24
C LEU A 187 -15.04 -7.90 3.54
N MET A 188 -16.15 -7.85 2.79
CA MET A 188 -16.69 -8.99 2.05
C MET A 188 -15.71 -9.47 0.98
N VAL A 189 -15.19 -8.57 0.15
CA VAL A 189 -14.19 -8.89 -0.87
C VAL A 189 -12.95 -9.50 -0.23
N TYR A 190 -12.43 -8.90 0.85
CA TYR A 190 -11.23 -9.42 1.53
C TYR A 190 -11.45 -10.84 2.07
N VAL A 191 -12.58 -11.09 2.74
CA VAL A 191 -12.92 -12.42 3.26
C VAL A 191 -13.05 -13.44 2.13
N VAL A 192 -13.80 -13.12 1.07
CA VAL A 192 -14.01 -14.02 -0.07
C VAL A 192 -12.68 -14.35 -0.76
N CYS A 193 -11.85 -13.35 -1.07
CA CYS A 193 -10.54 -13.56 -1.68
C CYS A 193 -9.61 -14.37 -0.75
N THR A 194 -9.67 -14.17 0.56
CA THR A 194 -8.86 -14.93 1.54
C THR A 194 -9.28 -16.40 1.53
N VAL A 195 -10.59 -16.69 1.47
CA VAL A 195 -11.10 -18.06 1.36
C VAL A 195 -10.65 -18.70 0.04
N ILE A 196 -10.74 -17.99 -1.08
CA ILE A 196 -10.32 -18.50 -2.39
C ILE A 196 -8.82 -18.85 -2.39
N ASP A 197 -7.96 -17.94 -1.88
CA ASP A 197 -6.52 -18.20 -1.84
C ASP A 197 -6.15 -19.30 -0.83
N TYR A 198 -6.85 -19.38 0.31
CA TYR A 198 -6.68 -20.50 1.24
C TYR A 198 -7.01 -21.85 0.60
N LEU A 199 -8.09 -21.94 -0.18
CA LEU A 199 -8.45 -23.15 -0.92
C LEU A 199 -7.39 -23.48 -1.98
N ARG A 200 -6.87 -22.48 -2.70
CA ARG A 200 -5.75 -22.65 -3.65
C ARG A 200 -4.53 -23.24 -2.96
N MET A 201 -4.07 -22.68 -1.84
CA MET A 201 -2.91 -23.19 -1.10
C MET A 201 -3.14 -24.62 -0.58
N LYS A 202 -4.34 -24.92 -0.08
CA LYS A 202 -4.66 -26.22 0.52
C LYS A 202 -4.77 -27.34 -0.52
N TYR A 203 -5.41 -27.08 -1.65
CA TYR A 203 -5.78 -28.11 -2.61
C TYR A 203 -4.91 -28.11 -3.86
N LEU A 204 -4.60 -26.94 -4.44
CA LEU A 204 -3.86 -26.87 -5.71
C LEU A 204 -2.35 -26.94 -5.51
N GLU A 205 -1.81 -26.14 -4.58
CA GLU A 205 -0.36 -26.09 -4.35
C GLU A 205 0.17 -27.42 -3.80
N LYS A 206 -0.55 -28.03 -2.85
CA LYS A 206 -0.19 -29.35 -2.31
C LYS A 206 -0.25 -30.45 -3.37
N TRP A 207 -1.09 -30.31 -4.38
CA TRP A 207 -1.18 -31.28 -5.46
C TRP A 207 -0.06 -31.08 -6.49
N TYR A 208 0.21 -29.83 -6.88
CA TYR A 208 1.29 -29.49 -7.81
C TYR A 208 2.68 -29.82 -7.25
N MET A 209 2.94 -29.55 -5.96
CA MET A 209 4.24 -29.83 -5.32
C MET A 209 4.47 -31.32 -5.00
N LYS A 210 3.48 -32.18 -5.25
CA LYS A 210 3.59 -33.64 -5.15
C LYS A 210 3.86 -34.32 -6.49
N LEU A 211 3.69 -33.60 -7.60
CA LEU A 211 4.07 -34.03 -8.94
C LEU A 211 5.56 -33.73 -9.18
#